data_AF-A0A4V2K801-F1
#
_entry.id   AF-A0A4V2K801-F1
#
_cell.length_a   1.000
_cell.length_b   1.000
_cell.length_c   1.000
_cell.angle_alpha   90.00
_cell.angle_beta   90.00
_cell.angle_gamma   90.00
#
_symmetry.space_group_name_H-M   'P 1'
#
loop_
_entity.id
_entity.type
_entity.pdbx_description
1 polymer ?
#
loop_
_entity_poly.entity_id
_entity_poly.type
_entity_poly.pdbx_seq_one_letter_code
_entity_poly.pdbx_strand_id
1 'polypeptide(L)'
;MSPHPALEVSDVLTRIFEGVASIDALYGDHNLIRKRTLASAARVCVAFHEPAMRLLWRNLDSLHPLLAPLTSYIRVGHHDTRVTNSRELELFHKIYMLDGFVDPEEWDRVVQRAKYVRSLRMTPVSTVGLVSSTWGYLLHLTGKEPLLPNLRDLTCTFLTPQSTTMALVLLSPTISSLTYYVDMGDVDYDLEGIRAWECSLRSLFSITSYIAQQLRSLRFADVGSPSPLPLSIISPLSQHRHLRTCELLFHSELNFGMLESVSSDFRSLEELSLPQSCLDSNPLELLQGCRKPARAPPAVRLGNLDTLKFPSMHGDMHCSSLAFFASPRLRRLAISIHGFEGRNELSRTSRVIAESFPSLEALRWSLYPLPLLVYTSVEVIVFVEPLLKLHEMTSLELNLSPDTFIIRNVEVQAMAKAWPRLSTLSITQPQPHPHSDLGPASLVSLATRCPRLTYLRLPVIHFPQSNLSHLTDYPLLEHPLPYIYFSKVQASGQSFGALFLYRLFPYVSSNITGPADAENKQDELRMVLEACQTSRRQRETSPCRCARTGSEGPTVAGQSTQTGEVRNGFC
;
A
#
# COMPACT_ATOMS: atom_id res chain seq x y z
N MET A 1 -2.77 44.90 19.95
CA MET A 1 -3.79 43.97 19.42
C MET A 1 -3.86 42.79 20.36
N SER A 2 -5.01 42.55 20.98
CA SER A 2 -5.24 41.35 21.80
C SER A 2 -5.20 40.11 20.89
N PRO A 3 -4.55 39.01 21.30
CA PRO A 3 -4.55 37.78 20.54
C PRO A 3 -5.99 37.29 20.35
N HIS A 4 -6.27 36.67 19.20
CA HIS A 4 -7.59 36.12 18.92
C HIS A 4 -7.92 35.02 19.95
N PRO A 5 -9.13 34.98 20.56
CA PRO A 5 -9.47 34.03 21.64
C PRO A 5 -9.22 32.56 21.29
N ALA A 6 -9.34 32.22 20.00
CA ALA A 6 -9.04 30.87 19.50
C ALA A 6 -7.58 30.43 19.72
N LEU A 7 -6.62 31.37 19.83
CA LEU A 7 -5.21 31.07 20.11
C LEU A 7 -4.92 30.82 21.59
N GLU A 8 -5.92 30.97 22.46
CA GLU A 8 -5.83 30.61 23.89
C GLU A 8 -6.30 29.17 24.13
N VAL A 9 -6.95 28.54 23.15
CA VAL A 9 -7.46 27.17 23.24
C VAL A 9 -6.39 26.17 22.78
N SER A 10 -5.87 25.38 23.74
CA SER A 10 -4.81 24.39 23.49
C SER A 10 -5.16 23.37 22.39
N ASP A 11 -6.42 22.94 22.31
CA ASP A 11 -6.89 22.00 21.29
C ASP A 11 -6.84 22.60 19.88
N VAL A 12 -7.18 23.89 19.75
CA VAL A 12 -7.11 24.62 18.48
C VAL A 12 -5.66 24.77 18.04
N LEU A 13 -4.76 25.14 18.95
CA LEU A 13 -3.32 25.21 18.67
C LEU A 13 -2.75 23.85 18.26
N THR A 14 -3.15 22.78 18.95
CA THR A 14 -2.74 21.41 18.62
C THR A 14 -3.18 21.05 17.20
N ARG A 15 -4.43 21.35 16.82
CA ARG A 15 -4.95 21.10 15.46
C ARG A 15 -4.24 21.92 14.39
N ILE A 16 -3.92 23.18 14.67
CA ILE A 16 -3.14 24.03 13.75
C ILE A 16 -1.76 23.43 13.49
N PHE A 17 -1.06 23.04 14.55
CA PHE A 17 0.28 22.46 14.42
C PHE A 17 0.27 21.04 13.85
N GLU A 18 -0.79 20.25 14.08
CA GLU A 18 -1.03 18.99 13.39
C GLU A 18 -1.17 19.20 11.88
N GLY A 19 -1.88 20.26 11.45
CA GLY A 19 -1.93 20.67 10.05
C GLY A 19 -0.54 20.98 9.48
N VAL A 20 0.27 21.76 10.19
CA VAL A 20 1.68 22.07 9.79
C VAL A 20 2.54 20.81 9.70
N ALA A 21 2.31 19.83 10.58
CA ALA A 21 3.01 18.55 10.54
C ALA A 21 2.56 17.66 9.37
N SER A 22 1.32 17.82 8.89
CA SER A 22 0.65 16.94 7.92
C SER A 22 0.71 17.39 6.46
N ILE A 23 1.17 18.60 6.12
CA ILE A 23 1.26 19.08 4.71
C ILE A 23 2.12 18.11 3.90
N ASP A 24 1.59 17.49 2.84
CA ASP A 24 2.20 16.35 2.15
C ASP A 24 3.63 16.55 1.62
N ALA A 25 4.42 15.47 1.72
CA ALA A 25 5.80 15.38 1.29
C ALA A 25 5.88 14.88 -0.15
N LEU A 26 6.10 15.78 -1.11
CA LEU A 26 6.53 15.40 -2.48
C LEU A 26 8.04 15.56 -2.70
N TYR A 27 8.76 16.20 -1.78
CA TYR A 27 10.22 16.38 -1.84
C TYR A 27 10.85 16.33 -0.43
N GLY A 28 11.99 15.64 -0.30
CA GLY A 28 12.61 15.28 0.99
C GLY A 28 13.02 16.43 1.92
N ASP A 29 13.08 17.68 1.44
CA ASP A 29 13.48 18.84 2.23
C ASP A 29 12.37 19.35 3.18
N HIS A 30 11.11 18.96 2.96
CA HIS A 30 9.99 19.47 3.75
C HIS A 30 9.99 19.02 5.22
N ASN A 31 10.62 17.88 5.57
CA ASN A 31 10.64 17.42 6.96
C ASN A 31 11.53 18.30 7.85
N LEU A 32 12.67 18.76 7.32
CA LEU A 32 13.55 19.69 8.03
C LEU A 32 12.89 21.05 8.24
N ILE A 33 12.20 21.55 7.22
CA ILE A 33 11.43 22.80 7.30
C ILE A 33 10.32 22.67 8.37
N ARG A 34 9.57 21.57 8.39
CA ARG A 34 8.53 21.32 9.42
C ARG A 34 9.10 21.31 10.83
N LYS A 35 10.18 20.56 11.07
CA LYS A 35 10.84 20.50 12.39
C LYS A 35 11.34 21.89 12.81
N ARG A 36 11.92 22.67 11.89
CA ARG A 36 12.33 24.07 12.16
C ARG A 36 11.15 24.98 12.48
N THR A 37 10.04 24.85 11.77
CA THR A 37 8.82 25.63 12.02
C THR A 37 8.24 25.32 13.39
N LEU A 38 8.12 24.04 13.76
CA LEU A 38 7.64 23.62 15.09
C LEU A 38 8.59 24.06 16.21
N ALA A 39 9.91 23.95 16.01
CA ALA A 39 10.90 24.45 16.95
C ALA A 39 10.85 25.98 17.11
N SER A 40 10.51 26.70 16.04
CA SER A 40 10.31 28.15 16.10
C SER A 40 9.01 28.49 16.82
N ALA A 41 7.90 27.82 16.49
CA ALA A 41 6.60 28.00 17.15
C ALA A 41 6.68 27.76 18.66
N ALA A 42 7.40 26.72 19.09
CA ALA A 42 7.60 26.40 20.50
C ALA A 42 8.36 27.47 21.30
N ARG A 43 9.09 28.36 20.61
CA ARG A 43 9.86 29.46 21.21
C ARG A 43 9.12 30.79 21.21
N VAL A 44 7.95 30.88 20.56
CA VAL A 44 7.21 32.15 20.42
C VAL A 44 6.57 32.59 21.74
N CYS A 45 5.78 31.71 22.37
CA CYS A 45 5.09 32.04 23.62
C CYS A 45 4.74 30.77 24.42
N VAL A 46 4.38 30.96 25.70
CA VAL A 46 4.04 29.88 26.64
C VAL A 46 2.87 29.03 26.13
N ALA A 47 1.84 29.66 25.55
CA ALA A 47 0.68 28.94 25.01
C ALA A 47 1.03 27.99 23.85
N PHE A 48 2.03 28.38 23.04
CA PHE A 48 2.45 27.61 21.86
C PHE A 48 3.48 26.55 22.22
N HIS A 49 4.19 26.72 23.33
CA HIS A 49 5.31 25.89 23.74
C HIS A 49 4.96 24.40 23.80
N GLU A 50 3.96 24.06 24.62
CA GLU A 50 3.61 22.66 24.90
C GLU A 50 3.01 21.94 23.67
N PRO A 51 2.03 22.50 22.92
CA PRO A 51 1.51 21.87 21.70
C PRO A 51 2.59 21.67 20.62
N ALA A 52 3.47 22.67 20.43
CA ALA A 52 4.52 22.60 19.42
C ALA A 52 5.65 21.63 19.82
N MET A 53 6.04 21.59 21.10
CA MET A 53 7.01 20.61 21.60
C MET A 53 6.52 19.18 21.44
N ARG A 54 5.28 18.92 21.84
CA ARG A 54 4.69 17.59 21.73
C ARG A 54 4.75 17.06 20.31
N LEU A 55 4.54 17.91 19.31
CA LEU A 55 4.59 17.52 17.90
C LEU A 55 6.01 17.47 17.34
N LEU A 56 6.92 18.35 17.79
CA LEU A 56 8.33 18.33 17.39
C LEU A 56 8.99 16.99 17.75
N TRP A 57 8.78 16.52 18.98
CA TRP A 57 9.39 15.30 19.51
C TRP A 57 8.60 14.02 19.21
N ARG A 58 7.39 14.14 18.64
CA ARG A 58 6.48 13.00 18.42
C ARG A 58 7.11 11.87 17.61
N ASN A 59 7.86 12.23 16.55
CA ASN A 59 8.45 11.29 15.61
C ASN A 59 9.96 11.54 15.51
N LEU A 60 10.75 10.55 15.90
CA LEU A 60 12.21 10.60 15.84
C LEU A 60 12.75 9.54 14.88
N ASP A 61 13.82 9.91 14.18
CA ASP A 61 14.53 9.01 13.25
C ASP A 61 15.87 8.51 13.85
N SER A 62 16.22 9.01 15.05
CA SER A 62 17.34 8.55 15.87
C SER A 62 17.18 9.05 17.30
N LEU A 63 17.91 8.46 18.25
CA LEU A 63 18.01 8.99 19.63
C LEU A 63 18.91 10.21 19.74
N HIS A 64 19.68 10.54 18.71
CA HIS A 64 20.64 11.65 18.73
C HIS A 64 20.03 12.98 19.22
N PRO A 65 18.83 13.43 18.78
CA PRO A 65 18.26 14.69 19.28
C PRO A 65 17.93 14.69 20.77
N LEU A 66 17.65 13.51 21.35
CA LEU A 66 17.39 13.35 22.78
C LEU A 66 18.68 13.39 23.59
N LEU A 67 19.75 12.78 23.08
CA LEU A 67 21.02 12.63 23.80
C LEU A 67 22.02 13.77 23.55
N ALA A 68 21.91 14.48 22.42
CA ALA A 68 22.75 15.62 22.07
C ALA A 68 22.87 16.73 23.13
N PRO A 69 21.87 16.99 23.99
CA PRO A 69 22.00 17.94 25.10
C PRO A 69 22.91 17.47 26.24
N LEU A 70 23.22 16.18 26.34
CA LEU A 70 24.05 15.63 27.41
C LEU A 70 25.52 15.99 27.14
N THR A 71 26.20 16.54 28.14
CA THR A 71 27.63 16.90 28.02
C THR A 71 28.54 15.68 27.81
N SER A 72 28.16 14.54 28.37
CA SER A 72 28.82 13.24 28.20
C SER A 72 28.58 12.59 26.83
N TYR A 73 27.67 13.11 26.01
CA TYR A 73 27.36 12.53 24.71
C TYR A 73 28.32 13.04 23.63
N ILE A 74 29.39 12.27 23.39
CA ILE A 74 30.50 12.66 22.52
C ILE A 74 30.49 11.92 21.20
N ARG A 75 31.02 12.56 20.16
CA ARG A 75 31.24 11.95 18.84
C ARG A 75 32.60 11.24 18.84
N VAL A 76 32.60 9.94 18.55
CA VAL A 76 33.81 9.09 18.62
C VAL A 76 34.29 8.57 17.26
N GLY A 77 33.52 8.73 16.17
CA GLY A 77 33.92 8.23 14.85
C GLY A 77 33.28 8.92 13.64
N HIS A 78 33.91 8.72 12.47
CA HIS A 78 33.45 9.12 11.12
C HIS A 78 33.68 7.95 10.14
N HIS A 79 32.83 7.83 9.13
CA HIS A 79 32.92 6.89 7.99
C HIS A 79 34.28 6.89 7.24
N ASP A 80 35.20 7.82 7.52
CA ASP A 80 36.47 7.94 6.78
C ASP A 80 37.61 7.07 7.35
N THR A 81 37.38 6.40 8.49
CA THR A 81 38.38 5.49 9.05
C THR A 81 38.18 4.08 8.51
N ARG A 82 39.01 3.69 7.53
CA ARG A 82 39.31 2.29 7.15
C ARG A 82 39.93 1.46 8.30
N VAL A 83 39.61 1.76 9.56
CA VAL A 83 40.38 1.35 10.75
C VAL A 83 39.55 0.56 11.77
N THR A 84 38.26 0.31 11.55
CA THR A 84 37.47 -0.50 12.50
C THR A 84 36.86 -1.71 11.81
N ASN A 85 37.36 -2.91 12.16
CA ASN A 85 36.84 -4.23 11.76
C ASN A 85 35.41 -4.53 12.29
N SER A 86 34.60 -3.52 12.59
CA SER A 86 33.26 -3.66 13.13
C SER A 86 32.24 -3.09 12.15
N ARG A 87 31.47 -3.98 11.53
CA ARG A 87 30.36 -3.71 10.60
C ARG A 87 29.33 -2.69 11.13
N GLU A 88 29.15 -2.65 12.46
CA GLU A 88 28.30 -1.64 13.13
C GLU A 88 28.71 -0.20 12.81
N LEU A 89 29.98 0.07 12.46
CA LEU A 89 30.52 1.42 12.29
C LEU A 89 30.64 1.85 10.83
N GLU A 90 30.55 0.93 9.87
CA GLU A 90 30.73 1.22 8.43
C GLU A 90 29.48 1.86 7.80
N LEU A 91 28.29 1.59 8.33
CA LEU A 91 27.03 2.10 7.78
C LEU A 91 26.65 3.50 8.29
N PHE A 92 27.22 3.95 9.42
CA PHE A 92 26.87 5.24 10.02
C PHE A 92 27.90 6.33 9.67
N HIS A 93 27.40 7.50 9.26
CA HIS A 93 28.26 8.65 8.96
C HIS A 93 28.88 9.27 10.23
N LYS A 94 28.19 9.14 11.37
CA LYS A 94 28.61 9.67 12.67
C LYS A 94 28.31 8.66 13.77
N ILE A 95 29.32 8.32 14.56
CA ILE A 95 29.16 7.44 15.72
C ILE A 95 29.32 8.25 17.00
N TYR A 96 28.42 8.02 17.95
CA TYR A 96 28.44 8.67 19.26
C TYR A 96 28.45 7.66 20.39
N MET A 97 28.94 8.12 21.54
CA MET A 97 29.02 7.35 22.77
C MET A 97 28.72 8.25 23.96
N LEU A 98 28.18 7.68 25.03
CA LEU A 98 28.16 8.33 26.34
C LEU A 98 29.48 8.06 27.06
N ASP A 99 30.22 9.13 27.35
CA ASP A 99 31.51 9.12 28.03
C ASP A 99 31.38 9.80 29.41
N GLY A 100 31.62 9.03 30.46
CA GLY A 100 31.59 9.51 31.83
C GLY A 100 30.19 9.69 32.42
N PHE A 101 30.12 10.54 33.43
CA PHE A 101 28.92 10.75 34.25
C PHE A 101 27.87 11.60 33.52
N VAL A 102 26.62 11.15 33.51
CA VAL A 102 25.49 11.95 33.04
C VAL A 102 24.94 12.76 34.21
N ASP A 103 24.92 14.08 34.07
CA ASP A 103 24.32 14.97 35.06
C ASP A 103 22.81 14.69 35.23
N PRO A 104 22.30 14.56 36.48
CA PRO A 104 20.88 14.26 36.71
C PRO A 104 19.91 15.30 36.13
N GLU A 105 20.23 16.59 36.14
CA GLU A 105 19.35 17.62 35.56
C GLU A 105 19.32 17.55 34.04
N GLU A 106 20.46 17.22 33.41
CA GLU A 106 20.52 16.96 31.97
C GLU A 106 19.66 15.73 31.62
N TRP A 107 19.76 14.67 32.40
CA TRP A 107 18.98 13.45 32.23
C TRP A 107 17.47 13.69 32.40
N ASP A 108 17.06 14.47 33.40
CA ASP A 108 15.65 14.81 33.61
C ASP A 108 15.03 15.52 32.39
N ARG A 109 15.81 16.37 31.71
CA ARG A 109 15.37 17.01 30.46
C ARG A 109 15.22 15.99 29.32
N VAL A 110 16.08 14.99 29.26
CA VAL A 110 15.95 13.88 28.30
C VAL A 110 14.67 13.10 28.56
N VAL A 111 14.43 12.70 29.81
CA VAL A 111 13.23 11.95 30.23
C VAL A 111 11.96 12.76 29.98
N GLN A 112 11.96 14.07 30.26
CA GLN A 112 10.80 14.92 29.98
C GLN A 112 10.47 14.97 28.49
N ARG A 113 11.48 15.09 27.61
CA ARG A 113 11.29 15.09 26.16
C ARG A 113 10.87 13.72 25.63
N ALA A 114 11.43 12.66 26.19
CA ALA A 114 11.14 11.28 25.83
C ALA A 114 9.66 10.91 25.99
N LYS A 115 8.95 11.51 26.96
CA LYS A 115 7.50 11.34 27.15
C LYS A 115 6.67 11.76 25.95
N TYR A 116 7.16 12.67 25.11
CA TYR A 116 6.44 13.13 23.91
C TYR A 116 6.61 12.19 22.71
N VAL A 117 7.64 11.32 22.73
CA VAL A 117 7.97 10.44 21.61
C VAL A 117 6.94 9.32 21.49
N ARG A 118 6.35 9.20 20.30
CA ARG A 118 5.36 8.15 19.96
C ARG A 118 5.85 7.22 18.86
N SER A 119 6.74 7.70 17.98
CA SER A 119 7.34 6.89 16.94
C SER A 119 8.85 7.10 16.90
N LEU A 120 9.60 5.99 16.89
CA LEU A 120 11.05 5.98 16.72
C LEU A 120 11.40 5.05 15.55
N ARG A 121 12.08 5.59 14.54
CA ARG A 121 12.51 4.85 13.35
C ARG A 121 14.01 4.89 13.15
N MET A 122 14.70 3.87 13.66
CA MET A 122 16.14 3.70 13.50
C MET A 122 16.39 2.71 12.35
N THR A 123 16.48 3.24 11.13
CA THR A 123 16.73 2.48 9.89
C THR A 123 18.21 2.57 9.48
N PRO A 124 18.70 1.71 8.57
CA PRO A 124 20.10 1.74 8.12
C PRO A 124 20.48 3.05 7.42
N VAL A 125 19.48 3.80 6.92
CA VAL A 125 19.65 5.13 6.31
C VAL A 125 19.89 6.22 7.36
N SER A 126 19.79 5.89 8.66
CA SER A 126 20.18 6.81 9.74
C SER A 126 21.64 7.18 9.59
N THR A 127 21.95 8.47 9.58
CA THR A 127 23.33 8.97 9.50
C THR A 127 24.07 8.85 10.84
N VAL A 128 23.38 8.47 11.91
CA VAL A 128 23.91 8.47 13.28
C VAL A 128 23.74 7.11 13.96
N GLY A 129 24.86 6.55 14.42
CA GLY A 129 24.93 5.30 15.21
C GLY A 129 25.36 5.55 16.65
N LEU A 130 25.00 4.62 17.54
CA LEU A 130 25.44 4.57 18.94
C LEU A 130 26.29 3.33 19.17
N VAL A 131 27.40 3.48 19.89
CA VAL A 131 28.26 2.34 20.26
C VAL A 131 27.50 1.39 21.20
N SER A 132 27.70 0.08 21.05
CA SER A 132 27.05 -0.97 21.85
C SER A 132 27.11 -0.76 23.38
N SER A 133 28.23 -0.23 23.92
CA SER A 133 28.39 0.12 25.34
C SER A 133 27.39 1.18 25.83
N THR A 134 26.96 2.08 24.93
CA THR A 134 26.01 3.16 25.23
C THR A 134 24.64 2.59 25.57
N TRP A 135 24.21 1.50 24.92
CA TRP A 135 22.93 0.83 25.24
C TRP A 135 22.94 0.23 26.64
N GLY A 136 24.04 -0.40 27.04
CA GLY A 136 24.21 -0.90 28.41
C GLY A 136 24.17 0.21 29.45
N TYR A 137 24.81 1.34 29.17
CA TYR A 137 24.80 2.48 30.09
C TYR A 137 23.42 3.16 30.15
N LEU A 138 22.73 3.32 29.02
CA LEU A 138 21.35 3.81 28.98
C LEU A 138 20.41 2.90 29.77
N LEU A 139 20.54 1.58 29.64
CA LEU A 139 19.74 0.62 30.42
C LEU A 139 19.94 0.80 31.93
N HIS A 140 21.17 1.10 32.37
CA HIS A 140 21.46 1.40 33.77
C HIS A 140 20.80 2.72 34.22
N LEU A 141 20.87 3.78 33.41
CA LEU A 141 20.27 5.08 33.71
C LEU A 141 18.74 5.04 33.74
N THR A 142 18.11 4.24 32.86
CA THR A 142 16.65 4.08 32.82
C THR A 142 16.15 3.16 33.94
N GLY A 143 17.01 2.31 34.50
CA GLY A 143 16.66 1.35 35.53
C GLY A 143 15.59 0.36 35.03
N LYS A 144 14.40 0.39 35.64
CA LYS A 144 13.26 -0.47 35.27
C LYS A 144 12.24 0.22 34.36
N GLU A 145 12.39 1.51 34.12
CA GLU A 145 11.44 2.27 33.31
C GLU A 145 11.90 2.30 31.85
N PRO A 146 10.97 2.24 30.88
CA PRO A 146 11.33 2.39 29.47
C PRO A 146 11.78 3.83 29.21
N LEU A 147 12.85 4.01 28.43
CA LEU A 147 13.32 5.35 28.05
C LEU A 147 12.21 6.16 27.35
N LEU A 148 11.42 5.49 26.51
CA LEU A 148 10.33 6.08 25.71
C LEU A 148 8.98 5.54 26.17
N PRO A 149 8.40 6.03 27.29
CA PRO A 149 7.26 5.41 27.94
C PRO A 149 5.97 5.44 27.11
N ASN A 150 5.82 6.38 26.18
CA ASN A 150 4.63 6.54 25.33
C ASN A 150 4.84 6.07 23.88
N LEU A 151 5.89 5.28 23.63
CA LEU A 151 6.22 4.78 22.30
C LEU A 151 5.17 3.80 21.79
N ARG A 152 4.68 4.03 20.57
CA ARG A 152 3.64 3.23 19.90
C ARG A 152 4.18 2.49 18.68
N ASP A 153 5.12 3.11 17.99
CA ASP A 153 5.71 2.63 16.76
C ASP A 153 7.23 2.58 16.92
N LEU A 154 7.81 1.38 16.85
CA LEU A 154 9.25 1.18 16.94
C LEU A 154 9.77 0.48 15.70
N THR A 155 10.77 1.06 15.05
CA THR A 155 11.55 0.41 13.99
C THR A 155 13.02 0.37 14.39
N CYS A 156 13.58 -0.83 14.43
CA CYS A 156 14.99 -1.08 14.75
C CYS A 156 15.67 -1.90 13.66
N THR A 157 16.92 -1.58 13.37
CA THR A 157 17.83 -2.41 12.59
C THR A 157 18.91 -2.97 13.50
N PHE A 158 19.12 -4.28 13.41
CA PHE A 158 20.15 -5.01 14.12
C PHE A 158 21.23 -5.46 13.13
N LEU A 159 22.47 -5.11 13.41
CA LEU A 159 23.64 -5.44 12.58
C LEU A 159 24.46 -6.60 13.17
N THR A 160 24.25 -6.89 14.46
CA THR A 160 24.91 -7.97 15.21
C THR A 160 23.91 -8.61 16.19
N PRO A 161 24.12 -9.87 16.61
CA PRO A 161 23.30 -10.48 17.65
C PRO A 161 23.26 -9.65 18.95
N GLN A 162 24.37 -9.02 19.31
CA GLN A 162 24.52 -8.19 20.52
C GLN A 162 23.72 -6.88 20.42
N SER A 163 23.55 -6.32 19.22
CA SER A 163 22.77 -5.10 18.99
C SER A 163 21.28 -5.26 19.37
N THR A 164 20.77 -6.48 19.54
CA THR A 164 19.41 -6.74 20.05
C THR A 164 19.19 -6.17 21.46
N THR A 165 20.25 -5.95 22.23
CA THR A 165 20.21 -5.29 23.55
C THR A 165 19.63 -3.88 23.49
N MET A 166 19.77 -3.17 22.36
CA MET A 166 19.15 -1.86 22.13
C MET A 166 17.63 -1.90 22.38
N ALA A 167 16.96 -2.97 21.95
CA ALA A 167 15.51 -3.08 22.10
C ALA A 167 15.08 -3.07 23.57
N LEU A 168 15.93 -3.52 24.50
CA LEU A 168 15.62 -3.53 25.94
C LEU A 168 15.42 -2.12 26.51
N VAL A 169 16.12 -1.12 25.96
CA VAL A 169 16.01 0.29 26.36
C VAL A 169 14.78 0.95 25.74
N LEU A 170 14.38 0.48 24.55
CA LEU A 170 13.37 1.12 23.70
C LEU A 170 11.96 0.52 23.81
N LEU A 171 11.85 -0.75 24.22
CA LEU A 171 10.57 -1.43 24.37
C LEU A 171 9.73 -0.75 25.46
N SER A 172 8.46 -0.50 25.14
CA SER A 172 7.47 0.10 26.04
C SER A 172 6.17 -0.72 26.00
N PRO A 173 5.42 -0.79 27.11
CA PRO A 173 4.11 -1.45 27.13
C PRO A 173 3.07 -0.80 26.21
N THR A 174 3.28 0.43 25.76
CA THR A 174 2.36 1.14 24.85
C THR A 174 2.58 0.82 23.37
N ILE A 175 3.57 -0.02 23.04
CA ILE A 175 3.90 -0.36 21.65
C ILE A 175 2.73 -1.13 21.02
N SER A 176 2.27 -0.63 19.88
CA SER A 176 1.23 -1.24 19.06
C SER A 176 1.76 -1.74 17.71
N SER A 177 2.85 -1.16 17.21
CA SER A 177 3.48 -1.51 15.95
C SER A 177 4.98 -1.67 16.13
N LEU A 178 5.51 -2.80 15.70
CA LEU A 178 6.92 -3.14 15.87
C LEU A 178 7.50 -3.61 14.55
N THR A 179 8.66 -3.07 14.19
CA THR A 179 9.40 -3.47 13.01
C THR A 179 10.85 -3.77 13.39
N TYR A 180 11.27 -5.00 13.14
CA TYR A 180 12.65 -5.44 13.33
C TYR A 180 13.26 -5.79 11.97
N TYR A 181 14.39 -5.17 11.67
CA TYR A 181 15.25 -5.49 10.56
C TYR A 181 16.53 -6.14 11.09
N VAL A 182 16.95 -7.23 10.48
CA VAL A 182 18.22 -7.89 10.74
C VAL A 182 19.04 -7.80 9.46
N ASP A 183 20.18 -7.12 9.52
CA ASP A 183 21.14 -7.09 8.42
C ASP A 183 22.31 -7.99 8.81
N MET A 184 22.26 -9.23 8.33
CA MET A 184 23.38 -10.16 8.41
C MET A 184 24.41 -9.81 7.35
N GLY A 185 23.96 -9.37 6.18
CA GLY A 185 24.74 -9.02 4.99
C GLY A 185 25.81 -10.04 4.57
N ASP A 186 26.66 -9.66 3.59
CA ASP A 186 27.34 -10.61 2.66
C ASP A 186 28.58 -11.36 3.19
N VAL A 187 28.60 -11.74 4.47
CA VAL A 187 29.73 -12.50 5.05
C VAL A 187 29.30 -13.96 5.19
N ASP A 188 30.18 -14.89 4.82
CA ASP A 188 30.01 -16.32 5.08
C ASP A 188 29.91 -16.56 6.60
N TYR A 189 28.68 -16.51 7.14
CA TYR A 189 28.44 -16.88 8.52
C TYR A 189 28.61 -18.39 8.66
N ASP A 190 29.46 -18.80 9.60
CA ASP A 190 29.46 -20.17 10.07
C ASP A 190 28.14 -20.51 10.78
N LEU A 191 27.92 -21.81 11.02
CA LEU A 191 26.73 -22.30 11.73
C LEU A 191 26.62 -21.73 13.15
N GLU A 192 27.72 -21.27 13.75
CA GLU A 192 27.74 -20.68 15.09
C GLU A 192 27.15 -19.26 15.08
N GLY A 193 27.49 -18.45 14.09
CA GLY A 193 26.92 -17.10 13.90
C GLY A 193 25.41 -17.13 13.68
N ILE A 194 24.91 -18.09 12.90
CA ILE A 194 23.45 -18.27 12.68
C ILE A 194 22.75 -18.65 14.00
N ARG A 195 23.34 -19.57 14.78
CA ARG A 195 22.80 -19.95 16.11
C ARG A 195 22.80 -18.77 17.08
N ALA A 196 23.82 -17.92 17.05
CA ALA A 196 23.89 -16.72 17.89
C ALA A 196 22.73 -15.75 17.56
N TRP A 197 22.42 -15.56 16.27
CA TRP A 197 21.24 -14.81 15.84
C TRP A 197 19.94 -15.44 16.29
N GLU A 198 19.76 -16.75 16.08
CA GLU A 198 18.56 -17.47 16.50
C GLU A 198 18.28 -17.31 18.00
N CYS A 199 19.30 -17.52 18.84
CA CYS A 199 19.20 -17.36 20.29
C CYS A 199 18.89 -15.92 20.71
N SER A 200 19.55 -14.95 20.08
CA SER A 200 19.34 -13.52 20.40
C SER A 200 17.95 -13.06 20.00
N LEU A 201 17.46 -13.46 18.82
CA LEU A 201 16.12 -13.12 18.33
C LEU A 201 15.03 -13.81 19.14
N ARG A 202 15.20 -15.09 19.50
CA ARG A 202 14.24 -15.79 20.38
C ARG A 202 14.14 -15.10 21.74
N SER A 203 15.27 -14.67 22.30
CA SER A 203 15.30 -13.90 23.55
C SER A 203 14.62 -12.54 23.40
N LEU A 204 14.91 -11.82 22.31
CA LEU A 204 14.28 -10.54 21.97
C LEU A 204 12.76 -10.67 21.85
N PHE A 205 12.26 -11.67 21.12
CA PHE A 205 10.83 -11.89 20.96
C PHE A 205 10.16 -12.32 22.27
N SER A 206 10.86 -13.05 23.14
CA SER A 206 10.36 -13.39 24.49
C SER A 206 10.22 -12.14 25.38
N ILE A 207 11.17 -11.21 25.31
CA ILE A 207 11.11 -9.96 26.07
C ILE A 207 10.06 -9.02 25.47
N THR A 208 10.00 -8.95 24.14
CA THR A 208 8.97 -8.21 23.41
C THR A 208 7.59 -8.70 23.82
N SER A 209 7.39 -10.03 23.92
CA SER A 209 6.09 -10.57 24.27
C SER A 209 5.66 -10.26 25.70
N TYR A 210 6.61 -10.20 26.62
CA TYR A 210 6.38 -9.80 28.00
C TYR A 210 6.03 -8.32 28.15
N ILE A 211 6.79 -7.43 27.49
CA ILE A 211 6.66 -5.97 27.65
C ILE A 211 5.51 -5.41 26.79
N ALA A 212 5.52 -5.70 25.49
CA ALA A 212 4.63 -5.07 24.50
C ALA A 212 3.27 -5.79 24.41
N GLN A 213 2.53 -5.89 25.51
CA GLN A 213 1.28 -6.67 25.58
C GLN A 213 0.18 -6.13 24.64
N GLN A 214 0.26 -4.86 24.24
CA GLN A 214 -0.67 -4.19 23.32
C GLN A 214 -0.25 -4.28 21.84
N LEU A 215 0.74 -5.12 21.51
CA LEU A 215 1.24 -5.29 20.16
C LEU A 215 0.12 -5.77 19.22
N ARG A 216 -0.10 -5.02 18.13
CA ARG A 216 -1.12 -5.30 17.10
C ARG A 216 -0.50 -5.67 15.76
N SER A 217 0.62 -5.05 15.42
CA SER A 217 1.33 -5.26 14.16
C SER A 217 2.79 -5.57 14.42
N LEU A 218 3.26 -6.65 13.80
CA LEU A 218 4.67 -7.03 13.77
C LEU A 218 5.13 -7.11 12.31
N ARG A 219 6.28 -6.51 12.04
CA ARG A 219 7.07 -6.71 10.83
C ARG A 219 8.45 -7.21 11.23
N PHE A 220 8.86 -8.36 10.70
CA PHE A 220 10.20 -8.88 10.84
C PHE A 220 10.81 -9.05 9.45
N ALA A 221 12.00 -8.52 9.25
CA ALA A 221 12.73 -8.64 8.02
C ALA A 221 14.19 -9.07 8.29
N ASP A 222 14.69 -10.08 7.60
CA ASP A 222 16.13 -10.29 7.46
C ASP A 222 16.62 -9.79 6.11
N VAL A 223 17.89 -9.41 6.05
CA VAL A 223 18.62 -8.97 4.85
C VAL A 223 19.96 -9.69 4.83
N GLY A 224 20.25 -10.36 3.71
CA GLY A 224 21.53 -11.03 3.49
C GLY A 224 21.77 -12.30 4.32
N SER A 225 20.71 -13.02 4.73
CA SER A 225 20.87 -14.31 5.41
C SER A 225 21.36 -15.40 4.44
N PRO A 226 22.46 -16.12 4.71
CA PRO A 226 22.86 -17.26 3.87
C PRO A 226 21.93 -18.47 4.04
N SER A 227 21.14 -18.52 5.12
CA SER A 227 20.17 -19.59 5.39
C SER A 227 18.94 -19.05 6.14
N PRO A 228 17.76 -19.71 6.02
CA PRO A 228 16.53 -19.25 6.68
C PRO A 228 16.64 -19.35 8.19
N LEU A 229 16.45 -18.21 8.86
CA LEU A 229 16.16 -18.20 10.29
C LEU A 229 14.88 -19.01 10.54
N PRO A 230 14.86 -19.92 11.53
CA PRO A 230 13.70 -20.75 11.77
C PRO A 230 12.53 -19.90 12.26
N LEU A 231 11.31 -20.15 11.75
CA LEU A 231 10.09 -19.45 12.19
C LEU A 231 9.78 -19.64 13.69
N SER A 232 10.43 -20.60 14.35
CA SER A 232 10.30 -20.77 15.80
C SER A 232 10.83 -19.59 16.61
N ILE A 233 11.62 -18.66 16.03
CA ILE A 233 12.06 -17.45 16.74
C ILE A 233 10.88 -16.56 17.16
N ILE A 234 9.77 -16.58 16.41
CA ILE A 234 8.57 -15.78 16.72
C ILE A 234 7.55 -16.54 17.57
N SER A 235 7.79 -17.80 17.94
CA SER A 235 6.86 -18.56 18.78
C SER A 235 6.51 -17.90 20.13
N PRO A 236 7.38 -17.10 20.78
CA PRO A 236 7.01 -16.39 22.01
C PRO A 236 5.87 -15.38 21.83
N LEU A 237 5.63 -14.90 20.61
CA LEU A 237 4.59 -13.91 20.29
C LEU A 237 3.19 -14.52 20.20
N SER A 238 3.08 -15.84 20.19
CA SER A 238 1.82 -16.59 20.27
C SER A 238 0.93 -16.19 21.45
N GLN A 239 1.55 -15.71 22.53
CA GLN A 239 0.86 -15.30 23.74
C GLN A 239 0.07 -13.99 23.55
N HIS A 240 0.35 -13.23 22.49
CA HIS A 240 -0.36 -11.98 22.23
C HIS A 240 -1.77 -12.22 21.72
N ARG A 241 -2.75 -11.79 22.51
CA ARG A 241 -4.18 -11.85 22.14
C ARG A 241 -4.60 -10.72 21.19
N HIS A 242 -3.75 -9.71 21.02
CA HIS A 242 -4.04 -8.51 20.23
C HIS A 242 -3.28 -8.43 18.91
N LEU A 243 -2.36 -9.36 18.65
CA LEU A 243 -1.58 -9.39 17.42
C LEU A 243 -2.49 -9.79 16.26
N ARG A 244 -2.71 -8.85 15.34
CA ARG A 244 -3.61 -9.01 14.18
C ARG A 244 -2.85 -9.11 12.88
N THR A 245 -1.74 -8.39 12.76
CA THR A 245 -0.96 -8.32 11.53
C THR A 245 0.45 -8.82 11.79
N CYS A 246 0.90 -9.77 10.99
CA CYS A 246 2.26 -10.29 11.03
C CYS A 246 2.82 -10.31 9.61
N GLU A 247 3.94 -9.62 9.40
CA GLU A 247 4.63 -9.57 8.14
C GLU A 247 6.07 -10.05 8.31
N LEU A 248 6.40 -11.09 7.57
CA LEU A 248 7.68 -11.76 7.62
C LEU A 248 8.34 -11.65 6.25
N LEU A 249 9.53 -11.06 6.22
CA LEU A 249 10.34 -10.83 5.01
C LEU A 249 11.70 -11.51 5.22
N PHE A 250 11.88 -12.67 4.64
CA PHE A 250 13.10 -13.47 4.71
C PHE A 250 13.72 -13.50 3.32
N HIS A 251 15.04 -13.49 3.21
CA HIS A 251 15.72 -13.67 1.92
C HIS A 251 15.63 -15.10 1.39
N SER A 252 15.64 -16.08 2.29
CA SER A 252 15.68 -17.50 1.92
C SER A 252 14.30 -18.17 1.92
N GLU A 253 14.19 -19.31 1.23
CA GLU A 253 12.96 -20.10 1.14
C GLU A 253 12.39 -20.52 2.51
N LEU A 254 11.09 -20.29 2.72
CA LEU A 254 10.41 -20.80 3.90
C LEU A 254 10.19 -22.31 3.83
N ASN A 255 10.57 -22.98 4.90
CA ASN A 255 10.07 -24.31 5.17
C ASN A 255 8.65 -24.23 5.74
N PHE A 256 7.64 -24.55 4.91
CA PHE A 256 6.23 -24.56 5.31
C PHE A 256 5.92 -25.47 6.51
N GLY A 257 6.68 -26.56 6.72
CA GLY A 257 6.56 -27.39 7.92
C GLY A 257 6.87 -26.64 9.23
N MET A 258 7.70 -25.59 9.17
CA MET A 258 7.92 -24.69 10.32
C MET A 258 6.75 -23.73 10.54
N LEU A 259 5.97 -23.40 9.51
CA LEU A 259 4.79 -22.55 9.69
C LEU A 259 3.66 -23.35 10.36
N GLU A 260 3.57 -24.66 10.10
CA GLU A 260 2.66 -25.56 10.82
C GLU A 260 2.88 -25.49 12.33
N SER A 261 4.12 -25.59 12.78
CA SER A 261 4.45 -25.64 14.22
C SER A 261 4.08 -24.36 14.97
N VAL A 262 3.97 -23.22 14.28
CA VAL A 262 3.56 -21.94 14.88
C VAL A 262 2.13 -21.54 14.48
N SER A 263 1.44 -22.31 13.64
CA SER A 263 0.09 -21.98 13.17
C SER A 263 -0.98 -22.13 14.24
N SER A 264 -0.86 -23.13 15.13
CA SER A 264 -1.77 -23.34 16.28
C SER A 264 -1.77 -22.19 17.28
N ASP A 265 -0.69 -21.43 17.25
CA ASP A 265 -0.26 -20.52 18.29
C ASP A 265 -0.78 -19.09 18.02
N PHE A 266 -0.98 -18.72 16.75
CA PHE A 266 -1.46 -17.40 16.34
C PHE A 266 -2.97 -17.34 16.11
N ARG A 267 -3.75 -17.43 17.21
CA ARG A 267 -5.22 -17.46 17.12
C ARG A 267 -5.88 -16.12 16.79
N SER A 268 -5.25 -14.99 17.09
CA SER A 268 -5.81 -13.65 16.85
C SER A 268 -5.42 -13.05 15.49
N LEU A 269 -4.61 -13.76 14.70
CA LEU A 269 -4.03 -13.22 13.48
C LEU A 269 -5.10 -13.09 12.38
N GLU A 270 -5.27 -11.87 11.89
CA GLU A 270 -6.21 -11.48 10.83
C GLU A 270 -5.49 -11.32 9.48
N GLU A 271 -4.23 -10.87 9.51
CA GLU A 271 -3.40 -10.64 8.32
C GLU A 271 -2.02 -11.27 8.48
N LEU A 272 -1.65 -12.08 7.49
CA LEU A 272 -0.33 -12.69 7.37
C LEU A 272 0.30 -12.33 6.04
N SER A 273 1.50 -11.78 6.07
CA SER A 273 2.35 -11.60 4.90
C SER A 273 3.59 -12.46 5.05
N LEU A 274 3.79 -13.34 4.09
CA LEU A 274 4.91 -14.28 4.02
C LEU A 274 5.98 -13.76 3.05
N PRO A 275 7.22 -14.23 3.12
CA PRO A 275 8.36 -13.56 2.52
C PRO A 275 8.44 -13.72 1.02
N GLN A 276 9.35 -12.92 0.48
CA GLN A 276 9.94 -13.04 -0.84
C GLN A 276 10.74 -14.35 -0.90
N SER A 277 10.37 -15.29 -1.76
CA SER A 277 11.30 -16.39 -2.09
C SER A 277 12.40 -15.81 -2.98
N CYS A 278 13.49 -15.32 -2.40
CA CYS A 278 14.62 -14.80 -3.16
C CYS A 278 15.48 -15.99 -3.61
N LEU A 279 15.46 -16.29 -4.90
CA LEU A 279 16.57 -16.99 -5.53
C LEU A 279 17.49 -15.90 -6.06
N ASP A 280 18.53 -15.57 -5.30
CA ASP A 280 19.76 -14.95 -5.85
C ASP A 280 20.58 -15.97 -6.68
N SER A 281 20.00 -17.13 -6.98
CA SER A 281 20.54 -18.09 -7.93
C SER A 281 20.25 -17.65 -9.37
N ASN A 282 21.34 -17.48 -10.11
CA ASN A 282 21.45 -17.38 -11.56
C ASN A 282 20.23 -17.99 -12.31
N PRO A 283 19.60 -17.29 -13.28
CA PRO A 283 18.44 -17.81 -14.02
C PRO A 283 18.67 -19.16 -14.72
N LEU A 284 19.92 -19.61 -14.86
CA LEU A 284 20.28 -20.94 -15.36
C LEU A 284 20.11 -22.08 -14.32
N GLU A 285 20.13 -21.78 -13.01
CA GLU A 285 19.86 -22.78 -11.95
C GLU A 285 18.35 -23.00 -11.74
N LEU A 286 17.50 -22.03 -12.09
CA LEU A 286 16.04 -22.20 -12.12
C LEU A 286 15.60 -23.36 -13.02
N LEU A 287 16.33 -23.60 -14.12
CA LEU A 287 16.09 -24.69 -15.06
C LEU A 287 16.47 -26.08 -14.51
N GLN A 288 17.23 -26.15 -13.41
CA GLN A 288 17.69 -27.43 -12.84
C GLN A 288 16.76 -28.03 -11.76
N GLY A 289 15.58 -27.42 -11.57
CA GLY A 289 14.45 -28.06 -10.91
C GLY A 289 14.49 -27.95 -9.39
N CYS A 290 13.58 -27.14 -8.85
CA CYS A 290 13.21 -27.18 -7.44
C CYS A 290 12.77 -28.62 -7.09
N ARG A 291 13.52 -29.30 -6.22
CA ARG A 291 13.20 -30.65 -5.74
C ARG A 291 11.80 -30.64 -5.13
N LYS A 292 10.86 -31.39 -5.72
CA LYS A 292 9.52 -31.61 -5.15
C LYS A 292 9.66 -32.06 -3.68
N PRO A 293 8.97 -31.43 -2.72
CA PRO A 293 8.95 -31.95 -1.35
C PRO A 293 8.40 -33.38 -1.37
N ALA A 294 9.14 -34.32 -0.75
CA ALA A 294 8.82 -35.75 -0.74
C ALA A 294 7.51 -36.11 -0.02
N ARG A 295 6.88 -35.14 0.66
CA ARG A 295 5.63 -35.31 1.40
C ARG A 295 4.78 -34.04 1.21
N ALA A 296 3.50 -34.21 0.89
CA ALA A 296 2.54 -33.11 0.95
C ALA A 296 2.49 -32.61 2.40
N PRO A 297 2.89 -31.36 2.67
CA PRO A 297 2.93 -30.87 4.03
C PRO A 297 1.48 -30.70 4.55
N PRO A 298 1.20 -31.06 5.81
CA PRO A 298 -0.14 -30.98 6.41
C PRO A 298 -0.68 -29.54 6.41
N ALA A 299 -1.96 -29.36 6.07
CA ALA A 299 -2.50 -28.03 5.83
C ALA A 299 -2.51 -27.12 7.08
N VAL A 300 -1.95 -25.91 6.95
CA VAL A 300 -2.00 -24.86 7.97
C VAL A 300 -3.39 -24.24 8.04
N ARG A 301 -3.94 -24.21 9.26
CA ARG A 301 -5.26 -23.67 9.55
C ARG A 301 -5.16 -22.48 10.49
N LEU A 302 -5.26 -21.27 9.94
CA LEU A 302 -5.33 -20.04 10.71
C LEU A 302 -6.80 -19.58 10.76
N GLY A 303 -7.47 -19.90 11.88
CA GLY A 303 -8.94 -19.82 11.97
C GLY A 303 -9.54 -18.42 11.81
N ASN A 304 -8.77 -17.35 12.10
CA ASN A 304 -9.21 -15.96 11.98
C ASN A 304 -8.54 -15.20 10.83
N LEU A 305 -7.73 -15.89 10.02
CA LEU A 305 -7.03 -15.25 8.91
C LEU A 305 -8.03 -14.78 7.85
N ASP A 306 -8.03 -13.48 7.63
CA ASP A 306 -8.86 -12.79 6.64
C ASP A 306 -8.04 -12.41 5.40
N THR A 307 -6.78 -11.99 5.62
CA THR A 307 -5.88 -11.51 4.57
C THR A 307 -4.58 -12.30 4.54
N LEU A 308 -4.22 -12.79 3.35
CA LEU A 308 -2.96 -13.50 3.10
C LEU A 308 -2.20 -12.80 1.97
N LYS A 309 -0.91 -12.53 2.19
CA LYS A 309 -0.06 -11.82 1.22
C LYS A 309 1.22 -12.61 0.95
N PHE A 310 1.54 -12.72 -0.34
CA PHE A 310 2.81 -13.20 -0.86
C PHE A 310 3.37 -12.09 -1.77
N PRO A 311 4.15 -11.15 -1.22
CA PRO A 311 4.62 -9.97 -1.92
C PRO A 311 5.59 -10.29 -3.05
N SER A 312 6.24 -11.46 -3.02
CA SER A 312 7.06 -11.99 -4.10
C SER A 312 7.17 -13.51 -3.98
N MET A 313 6.80 -14.23 -5.02
CA MET A 313 7.01 -15.66 -5.16
C MET A 313 7.78 -15.91 -6.45
N HIS A 314 8.74 -16.82 -6.43
CA HIS A 314 9.53 -17.27 -7.58
C HIS A 314 9.42 -18.80 -7.76
N GLY A 315 9.46 -19.27 -9.01
CA GLY A 315 9.55 -20.69 -9.37
C GLY A 315 8.31 -21.56 -9.14
N ASP A 316 8.42 -22.85 -9.47
CA ASP A 316 7.31 -23.85 -9.51
C ASP A 316 6.56 -24.09 -8.18
N MET A 317 6.99 -23.50 -7.07
CA MET A 317 6.46 -23.77 -5.72
C MET A 317 5.18 -22.99 -5.36
N HIS A 318 4.61 -22.19 -6.28
CA HIS A 318 3.39 -21.41 -6.01
C HIS A 318 2.19 -22.27 -5.62
N CYS A 319 1.96 -23.36 -6.36
CA CYS A 319 0.81 -24.23 -6.14
C CYS A 319 0.89 -24.97 -4.80
N SER A 320 2.06 -25.51 -4.45
CA SER A 320 2.26 -26.21 -3.18
C SER A 320 2.17 -25.25 -1.99
N SER A 321 2.70 -24.03 -2.12
CA SER A 321 2.64 -22.99 -1.11
C SER A 321 1.21 -22.54 -0.81
N LEU A 322 0.38 -22.36 -1.85
CA LEU A 322 -1.02 -21.94 -1.69
C LEU A 322 -1.90 -23.08 -1.18
N ALA A 323 -1.71 -24.29 -1.70
CA ALA A 323 -2.45 -25.48 -1.25
C ALA A 323 -2.17 -25.83 0.22
N PHE A 324 -1.06 -25.33 0.78
CA PHE A 324 -0.71 -25.50 2.18
C PHE A 324 -1.67 -24.78 3.13
N PHE A 325 -2.38 -23.73 2.69
CA PHE A 325 -3.31 -22.99 3.54
C PHE A 325 -4.73 -23.54 3.41
N ALA A 326 -5.32 -23.94 4.53
CA ALA A 326 -6.72 -24.32 4.66
C ALA A 326 -7.45 -23.38 5.62
N SER A 327 -7.51 -22.10 5.27
CA SER A 327 -8.14 -21.04 6.09
C SER A 327 -9.51 -20.66 5.51
N PRO A 328 -10.62 -21.19 6.03
CA PRO A 328 -11.95 -21.07 5.40
C PRO A 328 -12.54 -19.65 5.47
N ARG A 329 -11.99 -18.78 6.32
CA ARG A 329 -12.40 -17.39 6.49
C ARG A 329 -11.58 -16.40 5.65
N LEU A 330 -10.63 -16.88 4.84
CA LEU A 330 -9.81 -16.02 4.02
C LEU A 330 -10.67 -15.31 2.96
N ARG A 331 -10.66 -13.97 2.98
CA ARG A 331 -11.41 -13.12 2.05
C ARG A 331 -10.50 -12.36 1.10
N ARG A 332 -9.27 -12.07 1.49
CA ARG A 332 -8.35 -11.23 0.73
C ARG A 332 -7.03 -11.95 0.48
N LEU A 333 -6.62 -12.00 -0.78
CA LEU A 333 -5.40 -12.65 -1.22
C LEU A 333 -4.60 -11.68 -2.10
N ALA A 334 -3.33 -11.45 -1.77
CA ALA A 334 -2.42 -10.69 -2.59
C ALA A 334 -1.20 -11.54 -2.95
N ILE A 335 -0.91 -11.72 -4.22
CA ILE A 335 0.20 -12.55 -4.71
C ILE A 335 0.96 -11.76 -5.78
N SER A 336 2.29 -11.75 -5.71
CA SER A 336 3.15 -11.35 -6.83
C SER A 336 4.00 -12.54 -7.25
N ILE A 337 3.87 -12.97 -8.50
CA ILE A 337 4.66 -14.05 -9.08
C ILE A 337 5.72 -13.45 -10.00
N HIS A 338 6.95 -13.88 -9.81
CA HIS A 338 8.11 -13.50 -10.60
C HIS A 338 8.72 -14.75 -11.25
N GLY A 339 9.10 -14.61 -12.50
CA GLY A 339 9.82 -15.65 -13.22
C GLY A 339 9.01 -16.88 -13.61
N PHE A 340 7.69 -16.77 -13.83
CA PHE A 340 6.88 -17.90 -14.27
C PHE A 340 7.27 -18.37 -15.70
N GLU A 341 7.18 -19.68 -15.95
CA GLU A 341 7.67 -20.30 -17.18
C GLU A 341 6.61 -20.35 -18.29
N GLY A 342 5.31 -20.33 -17.94
CA GLY A 342 4.26 -20.26 -18.95
C GLY A 342 2.82 -20.43 -18.47
N ARG A 343 1.91 -20.50 -19.46
CA ARG A 343 0.44 -20.47 -19.25
C ARG A 343 -0.10 -21.57 -18.31
N ASN A 344 0.54 -22.75 -18.30
CA ASN A 344 0.08 -23.90 -17.53
C ASN A 344 0.26 -23.67 -16.02
N GLU A 345 1.31 -22.94 -15.64
CA GLU A 345 1.61 -22.60 -14.26
C GLU A 345 0.55 -21.65 -13.70
N LEU A 346 0.21 -20.59 -14.45
CA LEU A 346 -0.84 -19.63 -14.08
C LEU A 346 -2.22 -20.31 -13.94
N SER A 347 -2.55 -21.23 -14.86
CA SER A 347 -3.82 -21.99 -14.82
C SER A 347 -3.89 -22.95 -13.62
N ARG A 348 -2.76 -23.59 -13.25
CA ARG A 348 -2.68 -24.42 -12.05
C ARG A 348 -2.82 -23.58 -10.78
N THR A 349 -2.10 -22.46 -10.70
CA THR A 349 -2.14 -21.56 -9.54
C THR A 349 -3.54 -21.00 -9.30
N SER A 350 -4.22 -20.53 -10.35
CA SER A 350 -5.61 -20.06 -10.25
C SER A 350 -6.59 -21.15 -9.82
N ARG A 351 -6.40 -22.40 -10.28
CA ARG A 351 -7.20 -23.54 -9.82
C ARG A 351 -7.00 -23.80 -8.32
N VAL A 352 -5.75 -23.80 -7.86
CA VAL A 352 -5.43 -23.96 -6.43
C VAL A 352 -6.05 -22.82 -5.62
N ILE A 353 -5.99 -21.58 -6.08
CA ILE A 353 -6.64 -20.45 -5.41
C ILE A 353 -8.15 -20.69 -5.28
N ALA A 354 -8.81 -21.08 -6.37
CA ALA A 354 -10.26 -21.31 -6.38
C ALA A 354 -10.68 -22.49 -5.49
N GLU A 355 -9.85 -23.53 -5.38
CA GLU A 355 -10.12 -24.72 -4.56
C GLU A 355 -9.79 -24.50 -3.07
N SER A 356 -8.68 -23.83 -2.76
CA SER A 356 -8.23 -23.56 -1.39
C SER A 356 -9.00 -22.43 -0.71
N PHE A 357 -9.48 -21.44 -1.47
CA PHE A 357 -10.09 -20.22 -0.94
C PHE A 357 -11.45 -19.91 -1.59
N PRO A 358 -12.49 -20.75 -1.36
CA PRO A 358 -13.80 -20.58 -2.02
C PRO A 358 -14.55 -19.31 -1.58
N SER A 359 -14.23 -18.75 -0.41
CA SER A 359 -14.86 -17.55 0.16
C SER A 359 -14.15 -16.25 -0.22
N LEU A 360 -13.28 -16.26 -1.23
CA LEU A 360 -12.45 -15.12 -1.58
C LEU A 360 -13.27 -13.97 -2.15
N GLU A 361 -13.12 -12.78 -1.56
CA GLU A 361 -13.81 -11.54 -1.95
C GLU A 361 -12.88 -10.56 -2.68
N ALA A 362 -11.57 -10.61 -2.43
CA ALA A 362 -10.60 -9.74 -3.11
C ALA A 362 -9.33 -10.49 -3.50
N LEU A 363 -8.92 -10.32 -4.75
CA LEU A 363 -7.66 -10.85 -5.28
C LEU A 363 -6.83 -9.72 -5.88
N ARG A 364 -5.61 -9.56 -5.39
CA ARG A 364 -4.55 -8.79 -6.05
C ARG A 364 -3.51 -9.77 -6.59
N TRP A 365 -3.26 -9.75 -7.89
CA TRP A 365 -2.34 -10.66 -8.54
C TRP A 365 -1.39 -9.90 -9.47
N SER A 366 -0.10 -9.88 -9.12
CA SER A 366 0.96 -9.31 -9.95
C SER A 366 1.73 -10.43 -10.64
N LEU A 367 1.97 -10.29 -11.95
CA LEU A 367 2.57 -11.32 -12.79
C LEU A 367 3.75 -10.73 -13.57
N TYR A 368 4.95 -11.22 -13.28
CA TYR A 368 6.21 -10.80 -13.90
C TYR A 368 6.93 -12.02 -14.49
N PRO A 369 7.02 -12.16 -15.83
CA PRO A 369 7.72 -13.26 -16.48
C PRO A 369 9.25 -13.12 -16.35
N LEU A 370 10.01 -14.18 -16.65
CA LEU A 370 11.49 -14.15 -16.68
C LEU A 370 11.98 -13.26 -17.84
N PRO A 371 12.84 -12.25 -17.61
CA PRO A 371 13.25 -11.32 -18.66
C PRO A 371 13.92 -11.95 -19.90
N LEU A 372 14.42 -13.19 -19.79
CA LEU A 372 15.27 -13.84 -20.80
C LEU A 372 14.53 -14.80 -21.76
N LEU A 373 13.24 -15.06 -21.55
CA LEU A 373 12.47 -15.97 -22.40
C LEU A 373 11.61 -15.16 -23.40
N VAL A 374 11.62 -15.60 -24.67
CA VAL A 374 10.65 -15.13 -25.67
C VAL A 374 9.32 -15.77 -25.33
N TYR A 375 8.47 -15.05 -24.59
CA TYR A 375 7.15 -15.57 -24.24
C TYR A 375 6.23 -15.55 -25.45
N THR A 376 5.54 -16.67 -25.63
CA THR A 376 4.29 -16.67 -26.38
C THR A 376 3.27 -15.88 -25.55
N SER A 377 2.58 -14.94 -26.18
CA SER A 377 1.58 -14.11 -25.53
C SER A 377 0.53 -14.97 -24.80
N VAL A 378 0.13 -14.56 -23.61
CA VAL A 378 -0.79 -15.32 -22.76
C VAL A 378 -2.15 -14.63 -22.73
N GLU A 379 -3.20 -15.35 -23.09
CA GLU A 379 -4.57 -14.85 -22.95
C GLU A 379 -4.96 -14.85 -21.46
N VAL A 380 -5.50 -13.73 -20.97
CA VAL A 380 -5.84 -13.57 -19.56
C VAL A 380 -6.88 -14.60 -19.09
N ILE A 381 -7.75 -15.05 -19.99
CA ILE A 381 -8.74 -16.07 -19.67
C ILE A 381 -8.14 -17.38 -19.14
N VAL A 382 -6.92 -17.75 -19.55
CA VAL A 382 -6.29 -19.03 -19.19
C VAL A 382 -6.14 -19.21 -17.67
N PHE A 383 -5.94 -18.12 -16.95
CA PHE A 383 -5.81 -18.13 -15.48
C PHE A 383 -6.96 -17.43 -14.77
N VAL A 384 -7.81 -16.70 -15.49
CA VAL A 384 -9.03 -16.13 -14.91
C VAL A 384 -10.17 -17.15 -14.90
N GLU A 385 -10.25 -18.05 -15.88
CA GLU A 385 -11.34 -19.01 -16.00
C GLU A 385 -11.56 -19.84 -14.71
N PRO A 386 -10.53 -20.40 -14.05
CA PRO A 386 -10.73 -21.13 -12.80
C PRO A 386 -11.29 -20.25 -11.66
N LEU A 387 -10.96 -18.96 -11.67
CA LEU A 387 -11.39 -17.98 -10.66
C LEU A 387 -12.85 -17.54 -10.83
N LEU A 388 -13.46 -17.75 -12.01
CA LEU A 388 -14.87 -17.40 -12.27
C LEU A 388 -15.85 -18.17 -11.37
N LYS A 389 -15.41 -19.26 -10.73
CA LYS A 389 -16.17 -20.03 -9.73
C LYS A 389 -16.32 -19.28 -8.39
N LEU A 390 -15.51 -18.26 -8.15
CA LEU A 390 -15.53 -17.47 -6.92
C LEU A 390 -16.63 -16.39 -7.02
N HIS A 391 -17.87 -16.76 -6.69
CA HIS A 391 -19.04 -15.90 -6.89
C HIS A 391 -19.13 -14.71 -5.93
N GLU A 392 -18.39 -14.74 -4.83
CA GLU A 392 -18.34 -13.67 -3.83
C GLU A 392 -17.29 -12.58 -4.14
N MET A 393 -16.67 -12.63 -5.32
CA MET A 393 -15.65 -11.66 -5.72
C MET A 393 -16.21 -10.22 -5.78
N THR A 394 -15.55 -9.32 -5.07
CA THR A 394 -15.84 -7.88 -5.00
C THR A 394 -14.69 -7.02 -5.56
N SER A 395 -13.46 -7.50 -5.51
CA SER A 395 -12.30 -6.74 -5.98
C SER A 395 -11.31 -7.63 -6.73
N LEU A 396 -11.02 -7.29 -7.98
CA LEU A 396 -9.95 -7.91 -8.76
C LEU A 396 -8.94 -6.85 -9.20
N GLU A 397 -7.68 -7.04 -8.81
CA GLU A 397 -6.55 -6.23 -9.26
C GLU A 397 -5.50 -7.12 -9.92
N LEU A 398 -5.29 -6.95 -11.22
CA LEU A 398 -4.28 -7.64 -12.01
C LEU A 398 -3.18 -6.64 -12.40
N ASN A 399 -1.94 -6.91 -12.01
CA ASN A 399 -0.76 -6.17 -12.47
C ASN A 399 0.05 -7.06 -13.40
N LEU A 400 -0.01 -6.75 -14.70
CA LEU A 400 0.50 -7.58 -15.77
C LEU A 400 1.76 -6.96 -16.36
N SER A 401 2.71 -7.82 -16.74
CA SER A 401 3.92 -7.39 -17.42
C SER A 401 3.63 -6.77 -18.80
N PRO A 402 4.46 -5.82 -19.25
CA PRO A 402 4.35 -5.19 -20.57
C PRO A 402 4.32 -6.23 -21.70
N ASP A 403 3.49 -6.00 -22.72
CA ASP A 403 3.43 -6.77 -23.98
C ASP A 403 3.37 -8.31 -23.86
N THR A 404 2.95 -8.83 -22.69
CA THR A 404 2.91 -10.28 -22.44
C THR A 404 1.49 -10.84 -22.53
N PHE A 405 0.51 -10.08 -22.05
CA PHE A 405 -0.86 -10.56 -21.87
C PHE A 405 -1.83 -9.96 -22.87
N ILE A 406 -2.66 -10.83 -23.47
CA ILE A 406 -3.75 -10.44 -24.38
C ILE A 406 -5.04 -10.41 -23.57
N ILE A 407 -5.75 -9.28 -23.63
CA ILE A 407 -7.04 -9.11 -22.96
C ILE A 407 -8.13 -8.83 -23.99
N ARG A 408 -9.19 -9.62 -23.97
CA ARG A 408 -10.31 -9.50 -24.91
C ARG A 408 -11.65 -9.13 -24.28
N ASN A 409 -12.56 -8.61 -25.09
CA ASN A 409 -13.92 -8.26 -24.66
C ASN A 409 -14.66 -9.43 -24.04
N VAL A 410 -14.56 -10.62 -24.65
CA VAL A 410 -15.23 -11.84 -24.20
C VAL A 410 -14.82 -12.24 -22.77
N GLU A 411 -13.58 -11.91 -22.39
CA GLU A 411 -13.01 -12.26 -21.09
C GLU A 411 -13.57 -11.33 -20.01
N VAL A 412 -13.61 -10.03 -20.28
CA VAL A 412 -14.23 -9.04 -19.38
C VAL A 412 -15.73 -9.29 -19.24
N GLN A 413 -16.41 -9.72 -20.31
CA GLN A 413 -17.82 -10.12 -20.24
C GLN A 413 -18.02 -11.36 -19.35
N ALA A 414 -17.13 -12.35 -19.45
CA ALA A 414 -17.16 -13.52 -18.58
C ALA A 414 -16.95 -13.15 -17.11
N MET A 415 -15.98 -12.27 -16.81
CA MET A 415 -15.75 -11.72 -15.46
C MET A 415 -16.99 -10.99 -14.94
N ALA A 416 -17.56 -10.08 -15.73
CA ALA A 416 -18.76 -9.31 -15.35
C ALA A 416 -19.98 -10.20 -15.10
N LYS A 417 -20.11 -11.30 -15.86
CA LYS A 417 -21.18 -12.29 -15.66
C LYS A 417 -20.95 -13.13 -14.39
N ALA A 418 -19.71 -13.51 -14.10
CA ALA A 418 -19.38 -14.33 -12.94
C ALA A 418 -19.45 -13.56 -11.61
N TRP A 419 -19.14 -12.25 -11.64
CA TRP A 419 -18.97 -11.42 -10.44
C TRP A 419 -19.90 -10.20 -10.43
N PRO A 420 -21.21 -10.38 -10.21
CA PRO A 420 -22.17 -9.28 -10.19
C PRO A 420 -21.99 -8.31 -9.02
N ARG A 421 -21.26 -8.72 -7.96
CA ARG A 421 -20.96 -7.90 -6.78
C ARG A 421 -19.66 -7.09 -6.89
N LEU A 422 -18.98 -7.13 -8.05
CA LEU A 422 -17.71 -6.47 -8.28
C LEU A 422 -17.80 -4.95 -8.05
N SER A 423 -17.01 -4.44 -7.11
CA SER A 423 -16.84 -3.02 -6.82
C SER A 423 -15.56 -2.44 -7.42
N THR A 424 -14.52 -3.27 -7.54
CA THR A 424 -13.21 -2.84 -8.03
C THR A 424 -12.74 -3.80 -9.12
N LEU A 425 -12.47 -3.26 -10.31
CA LEU A 425 -11.77 -3.97 -11.37
C LEU A 425 -10.58 -3.12 -11.82
N SER A 426 -9.36 -3.60 -11.58
CA SER A 426 -8.14 -2.92 -12.02
C SER A 426 -7.25 -3.89 -12.78
N ILE A 427 -7.10 -3.66 -14.08
CA ILE A 427 -6.14 -4.39 -14.91
C ILE A 427 -5.11 -3.38 -15.37
N THR A 428 -3.87 -3.56 -14.92
CA THR A 428 -2.75 -2.69 -15.26
C THR A 428 -1.75 -3.46 -16.11
N GLN A 429 -1.36 -2.85 -17.22
CA GLN A 429 -0.33 -3.35 -18.11
C GLN A 429 0.35 -2.13 -18.73
N PRO A 430 1.61 -1.83 -18.39
CA PRO A 430 2.26 -0.58 -18.82
C PRO A 430 2.29 -0.43 -20.36
N GLN A 431 2.49 -1.51 -21.09
CA GLN A 431 2.39 -1.58 -22.54
C GLN A 431 1.33 -2.63 -22.91
N PRO A 432 0.15 -2.19 -23.39
CA PRO A 432 -0.92 -3.10 -23.78
C PRO A 432 -0.53 -3.90 -25.01
N HIS A 433 -0.76 -5.21 -24.97
CA HIS A 433 -0.45 -6.10 -26.09
C HIS A 433 -1.27 -5.73 -27.34
N PRO A 434 -0.67 -5.69 -28.56
CA PRO A 434 -1.34 -5.26 -29.80
C PRO A 434 -2.65 -6.00 -30.16
N HIS A 435 -2.74 -7.28 -29.82
CA HIS A 435 -3.93 -8.13 -30.03
C HIS A 435 -5.06 -7.95 -29.01
N SER A 436 -4.92 -7.06 -28.02
CA SER A 436 -6.00 -6.77 -27.07
C SER A 436 -7.10 -5.96 -27.74
N ASP A 437 -8.37 -6.34 -27.58
CA ASP A 437 -9.49 -5.78 -28.35
C ASP A 437 -10.56 -5.07 -27.49
N LEU A 438 -10.20 -4.67 -26.27
CA LEU A 438 -11.10 -4.02 -25.32
C LEU A 438 -11.80 -2.80 -25.93
N GLY A 439 -13.13 -2.81 -25.95
CA GLY A 439 -13.96 -1.74 -26.51
C GLY A 439 -15.27 -1.50 -25.76
N PRO A 440 -16.23 -0.78 -26.39
CA PRO A 440 -17.51 -0.41 -25.76
C PRO A 440 -18.28 -1.59 -25.17
N ALA A 441 -18.21 -2.77 -25.80
CA ALA A 441 -18.92 -3.96 -25.35
C ALA A 441 -18.50 -4.42 -23.94
N SER A 442 -17.21 -4.29 -23.59
CA SER A 442 -16.73 -4.57 -22.23
C SER A 442 -17.33 -3.62 -21.19
N LEU A 443 -17.37 -2.33 -21.52
CA LEU A 443 -17.89 -1.29 -20.63
C LEU A 443 -19.40 -1.43 -20.42
N VAL A 444 -20.16 -1.72 -21.47
CA VAL A 444 -21.61 -2.02 -21.36
C VAL A 444 -21.84 -3.25 -20.49
N SER A 445 -21.06 -4.33 -20.69
CA SER A 445 -21.22 -5.54 -19.89
C SER A 445 -20.92 -5.32 -18.42
N LEU A 446 -19.88 -4.54 -18.10
CA LEU A 446 -19.55 -4.17 -16.71
C LEU A 446 -20.66 -3.28 -16.10
N ALA A 447 -21.09 -2.24 -16.80
CA ALA A 447 -22.12 -1.33 -16.31
C ALA A 447 -23.48 -2.02 -16.09
N THR A 448 -23.84 -2.99 -16.94
CA THR A 448 -25.12 -3.70 -16.82
C THR A 448 -25.09 -4.81 -15.76
N ARG A 449 -23.96 -5.49 -15.57
CA ARG A 449 -23.87 -6.68 -14.71
C ARG A 449 -23.23 -6.42 -13.34
N CYS A 450 -22.47 -5.34 -13.19
CA CYS A 450 -21.75 -5.00 -11.96
C CYS A 450 -22.21 -3.64 -11.41
N PRO A 451 -23.46 -3.51 -10.91
CA PRO A 451 -24.03 -2.23 -10.49
C PRO A 451 -23.31 -1.57 -9.30
N ARG A 452 -22.44 -2.32 -8.60
CA ARG A 452 -21.65 -1.85 -7.45
C ARG A 452 -20.28 -1.33 -7.84
N LEU A 453 -19.93 -1.29 -9.13
CA LEU A 453 -18.60 -0.89 -9.58
C LEU A 453 -18.30 0.57 -9.20
N THR A 454 -17.29 0.76 -8.36
CA THR A 454 -16.82 2.06 -7.88
C THR A 454 -15.43 2.44 -8.42
N TYR A 455 -14.68 1.46 -8.91
CA TYR A 455 -13.36 1.71 -9.48
C TYR A 455 -13.12 0.80 -10.67
N LEU A 456 -12.82 1.39 -11.82
CA LEU A 456 -12.50 0.69 -13.06
C LEU A 456 -11.19 1.19 -13.63
N ARG A 457 -10.21 0.31 -13.78
CA ARG A 457 -8.95 0.57 -14.48
C ARG A 457 -8.72 -0.50 -15.53
N LEU A 458 -8.53 -0.09 -16.78
CA LEU A 458 -8.19 -0.98 -17.90
C LEU A 458 -6.90 -0.50 -18.59
N PRO A 459 -6.09 -1.41 -19.17
CA PRO A 459 -4.81 -1.04 -19.77
C PRO A 459 -5.01 -0.31 -21.11
N VAL A 460 -6.01 -0.71 -21.89
CA VAL A 460 -6.36 -0.07 -23.16
C VAL A 460 -7.87 -0.10 -23.36
N ILE A 461 -8.38 0.91 -24.07
CA ILE A 461 -9.74 0.91 -24.61
C ILE A 461 -9.72 1.45 -26.05
N HIS A 462 -10.41 0.75 -26.95
CA HIS A 462 -10.53 1.09 -28.37
C HIS A 462 -11.95 1.57 -28.69
N PHE A 463 -12.05 2.79 -29.22
CA PHE A 463 -13.29 3.42 -29.70
C PHE A 463 -13.22 3.57 -31.23
N PRO A 464 -13.77 2.61 -32.00
CA PRO A 464 -13.72 2.66 -33.46
C PRO A 464 -14.62 3.76 -34.04
N GLN A 465 -14.18 4.36 -35.17
CA GLN A 465 -14.88 5.47 -35.83
C GLN A 465 -16.26 5.08 -36.38
N SER A 466 -16.43 3.82 -36.78
CA SER A 466 -17.66 3.26 -37.34
C SER A 466 -18.87 3.38 -36.40
N ASN A 467 -18.65 3.62 -35.10
CA ASN A 467 -19.71 3.57 -34.09
C ASN A 467 -20.34 4.95 -33.80
N LEU A 468 -19.82 6.05 -34.39
CA LEU A 468 -20.36 7.41 -34.20
C LEU A 468 -21.86 7.52 -34.49
N SER A 469 -22.35 6.80 -35.50
CA SER A 469 -23.76 6.76 -35.91
C SER A 469 -24.67 5.93 -34.99
N HIS A 470 -24.09 5.15 -34.07
CA HIS A 470 -24.74 4.08 -33.30
C HIS A 470 -24.81 4.39 -31.79
N LEU A 471 -24.60 5.65 -31.37
CA LEU A 471 -24.58 6.00 -29.95
C LEU A 471 -25.92 5.71 -29.23
N THR A 472 -27.03 5.72 -29.98
CA THR A 472 -28.37 5.34 -29.52
C THR A 472 -28.54 3.84 -29.26
N ASP A 473 -27.72 3.00 -29.89
CA ASP A 473 -27.80 1.53 -29.76
C ASP A 473 -27.25 1.06 -28.40
N TYR A 474 -26.53 1.95 -27.71
CA TYR A 474 -26.05 1.71 -26.36
C TYR A 474 -27.08 2.16 -25.31
N PRO A 475 -27.21 1.41 -24.20
CA PRO A 475 -28.15 1.75 -23.15
C PRO A 475 -27.77 3.08 -22.48
N LEU A 476 -28.77 3.86 -22.09
CA LEU A 476 -28.57 4.97 -21.16
C LEU A 476 -28.56 4.38 -19.74
N LEU A 477 -27.40 4.38 -19.10
CA LEU A 477 -27.24 3.87 -17.74
C LEU A 477 -26.82 5.01 -16.82
N GLU A 478 -27.45 5.11 -15.65
CA GLU A 478 -27.04 6.03 -14.60
C GLU A 478 -26.09 5.35 -13.62
N HIS A 479 -25.07 4.67 -14.15
CA HIS A 479 -24.19 3.86 -13.31
C HIS A 479 -23.41 4.75 -12.33
N PRO A 480 -23.35 4.40 -11.03
CA PRO A 480 -22.76 5.24 -9.99
C PRO A 480 -21.23 5.26 -9.98
N LEU A 481 -20.55 4.85 -11.06
CA LEU A 481 -19.09 4.69 -11.10
C LEU A 481 -18.41 6.06 -10.97
N PRO A 482 -17.65 6.34 -9.89
CA PRO A 482 -16.96 7.61 -9.72
C PRO A 482 -15.55 7.64 -10.33
N TYR A 483 -14.88 6.49 -10.47
CA TYR A 483 -13.48 6.43 -10.92
C TYR A 483 -13.31 5.49 -12.11
N ILE A 484 -12.86 6.04 -13.23
CA ILE A 484 -12.46 5.29 -14.42
C ILE A 484 -11.08 5.74 -14.90
N TYR A 485 -10.22 4.78 -15.20
CA TYR A 485 -8.84 5.00 -15.63
C TYR A 485 -8.51 4.12 -16.83
N PHE A 486 -7.88 4.71 -17.85
CA PHE A 486 -7.37 3.99 -19.01
C PHE A 486 -5.90 4.33 -19.22
N SER A 487 -5.00 3.34 -19.20
CA SER A 487 -3.58 3.63 -19.46
C SER A 487 -3.37 4.15 -20.89
N LYS A 488 -4.13 3.61 -21.86
CA LYS A 488 -4.11 4.03 -23.26
C LYS A 488 -5.54 4.10 -23.83
N VAL A 489 -5.86 5.21 -24.49
CA VAL A 489 -7.13 5.37 -25.22
C VAL A 489 -6.84 5.44 -26.71
N GLN A 490 -7.37 4.49 -27.48
CA GLN A 490 -7.30 4.51 -28.93
C GLN A 490 -8.68 4.90 -29.47
N ALA A 491 -8.86 6.17 -29.79
CA ALA A 491 -10.09 6.69 -30.37
C ALA A 491 -9.83 7.26 -31.77
N SER A 492 -10.68 6.89 -32.72
CA SER A 492 -10.74 7.50 -34.06
C SER A 492 -11.82 8.61 -34.14
N GLY A 493 -12.33 9.06 -32.99
CA GLY A 493 -13.30 10.14 -32.82
C GLY A 493 -13.52 10.40 -31.32
N GLN A 494 -12.91 11.46 -30.79
CA GLN A 494 -12.78 11.66 -29.34
C GLN A 494 -14.12 12.00 -28.67
N SER A 495 -15.01 12.69 -29.40
CA SER A 495 -16.37 13.00 -28.97
C SER A 495 -17.23 11.74 -28.75
N PHE A 496 -17.04 10.68 -29.54
CA PHE A 496 -17.79 9.42 -29.37
C PHE A 496 -17.50 8.79 -28.02
N GLY A 497 -16.22 8.60 -27.70
CA GLY A 497 -15.80 7.96 -26.44
C GLY A 497 -16.31 8.73 -25.22
N ALA A 498 -16.21 10.06 -25.25
CA ALA A 498 -16.71 10.91 -24.18
C ALA A 498 -18.23 10.83 -24.01
N LEU A 499 -19.01 10.97 -25.09
CA LEU A 499 -20.47 10.88 -25.03
C LEU A 499 -20.96 9.48 -24.63
N PHE A 500 -20.28 8.44 -25.11
CA PHE A 500 -20.54 7.06 -24.74
C PHE A 500 -20.29 6.83 -23.24
N LEU A 501 -19.15 7.29 -22.72
CA LEU A 501 -18.82 7.19 -21.29
C LEU A 501 -19.80 7.97 -20.43
N TYR A 502 -20.18 9.19 -20.83
CA TYR A 502 -21.19 9.99 -20.13
C TYR A 502 -22.57 9.31 -20.12
N ARG A 503 -22.93 8.63 -21.20
CA ARG A 503 -24.20 7.88 -21.33
C ARG A 503 -24.28 6.67 -20.39
N LEU A 504 -23.15 6.03 -20.09
CA LEU A 504 -23.11 4.86 -19.18
C LEU A 504 -22.75 5.22 -17.74
N PHE A 505 -21.84 6.18 -17.54
CA PHE A 505 -21.22 6.52 -16.27
C PHE A 505 -21.24 8.04 -16.03
N PRO A 506 -22.42 8.62 -15.78
CA PRO A 506 -22.55 10.08 -15.68
C PRO A 506 -21.82 10.71 -14.50
N TYR A 507 -21.47 9.93 -13.47
CA TYR A 507 -20.86 10.40 -12.22
C TYR A 507 -19.33 10.26 -12.16
N VAL A 508 -18.70 9.87 -13.28
CA VAL A 508 -17.24 9.71 -13.36
C VAL A 508 -16.53 11.03 -13.07
N SER A 509 -15.54 11.02 -12.18
CA SER A 509 -14.64 12.15 -11.96
C SER A 509 -13.70 12.34 -13.16
N SER A 510 -13.26 13.56 -13.44
CA SER A 510 -12.41 13.86 -14.62
C SER A 510 -10.97 13.34 -14.55
N ASN A 511 -10.67 12.45 -13.59
CA ASN A 511 -9.37 11.79 -13.42
C ASN A 511 -9.18 10.59 -14.37
N ILE A 512 -9.54 10.78 -15.65
CA ILE A 512 -9.22 9.83 -16.72
C ILE A 512 -7.79 10.15 -17.17
N THR A 513 -6.79 9.76 -16.39
CA THR A 513 -5.38 10.04 -16.74
C THR A 513 -4.68 8.77 -17.19
N GLY A 514 -3.85 8.83 -18.22
CA GLY A 514 -2.72 7.92 -18.42
C GLY A 514 -1.45 8.57 -17.88
N PRO A 515 -0.27 7.92 -17.96
CA PRO A 515 1.01 8.63 -17.76
C PRO A 515 1.12 9.81 -18.75
N ALA A 516 1.78 10.89 -18.32
CA ALA A 516 1.81 12.21 -18.96
C ALA A 516 2.34 12.25 -20.41
N ASP A 517 2.83 11.14 -20.94
CA ASP A 517 3.53 11.08 -22.23
C ASP A 517 2.61 10.91 -23.47
N ALA A 518 1.28 11.03 -23.31
CA ALA A 518 0.29 10.92 -24.40
C ALA A 518 -0.47 12.25 -24.65
N GLU A 519 0.29 13.32 -24.84
CA GLU A 519 -0.06 14.75 -24.76
C GLU A 519 -1.07 15.34 -25.78
N ASN A 520 -2.04 14.62 -26.36
CA ASN A 520 -3.07 15.30 -27.18
C ASN A 520 -4.45 14.63 -27.24
N LYS A 521 -4.54 13.30 -27.27
CA LYS A 521 -5.82 12.60 -27.48
C LYS A 521 -6.58 12.26 -26.18
N GLN A 522 -5.88 12.25 -25.04
CA GLN A 522 -6.50 12.02 -23.73
C GLN A 522 -7.12 13.32 -23.18
N ASP A 523 -6.49 14.46 -23.48
CA ASP A 523 -6.95 15.77 -23.02
C ASP A 523 -8.27 16.19 -23.64
N GLU A 524 -8.50 15.93 -24.93
CA GLU A 524 -9.77 16.29 -25.58
C GLU A 524 -10.92 15.34 -25.17
N LEU A 525 -10.68 14.04 -24.93
CA LEU A 525 -11.67 13.16 -24.28
C LEU A 525 -12.08 13.70 -22.90
N ARG A 526 -11.11 14.12 -22.08
CA ARG A 526 -11.32 14.68 -20.74
C ARG A 526 -12.11 15.98 -20.81
N MET A 527 -11.73 16.91 -21.70
CA MET A 527 -12.43 18.18 -21.87
C MET A 527 -13.91 17.99 -22.23
N VAL A 528 -14.24 17.08 -23.15
CA VAL A 528 -15.64 16.83 -23.55
C VAL A 528 -16.44 16.23 -22.39
N LEU A 529 -15.84 15.35 -21.59
CA LEU A 529 -16.49 14.80 -20.39
C LEU A 529 -16.72 15.86 -19.30
N GLU A 530 -15.73 16.70 -19.03
CA GLU A 530 -15.85 17.82 -18.09
C GLU A 530 -16.95 18.81 -18.53
N ALA A 531 -17.05 19.09 -19.84
CA ALA A 531 -18.11 19.94 -20.39
C ALA A 531 -19.51 19.33 -20.20
N CYS A 532 -19.67 18.02 -20.46
CA CYS A 532 -20.94 17.31 -20.23
C CYS A 532 -21.36 17.35 -18.76
N GLN A 533 -20.41 17.13 -17.85
CA GLN A 533 -20.64 17.15 -16.40
C GLN A 533 -21.00 18.55 -15.90
N THR A 534 -20.32 19.58 -16.40
CA THR A 534 -20.61 20.97 -16.07
C THR A 534 -22.02 21.35 -16.52
N SER A 535 -22.42 20.96 -17.73
CA SER A 535 -23.78 21.16 -18.24
C SER A 535 -24.84 20.47 -17.36
N ARG A 536 -24.55 19.25 -16.88
CA ARG A 536 -25.44 18.53 -15.95
C ARG A 536 -25.58 19.24 -14.61
N ARG A 537 -24.46 19.64 -13.99
CA ARG A 537 -24.47 20.39 -12.71
C ARG A 537 -25.26 21.69 -12.85
N GLN A 538 -25.14 22.39 -13.97
CA GLN A 538 -25.91 23.61 -14.25
C GLN A 538 -27.41 23.33 -14.39
N ARG A 539 -27.81 22.20 -14.98
CA ARG A 539 -29.23 21.79 -15.06
C ARG A 539 -29.81 21.35 -13.71
N GLU A 540 -29.01 20.67 -12.89
CA GLU A 540 -29.42 20.22 -11.55
C GLU A 540 -29.47 21.37 -10.52
N THR A 541 -28.62 22.40 -10.68
CA THR A 541 -28.59 23.59 -9.81
C THR A 541 -29.54 24.71 -10.25
N SER A 542 -30.15 24.61 -11.44
CA SER A 542 -31.17 25.54 -11.90
C SER A 542 -32.55 25.11 -11.38
N PRO A 543 -33.15 25.79 -10.39
CA PRO A 543 -34.52 25.46 -9.97
C PRO A 543 -35.46 25.69 -11.15
N CYS A 544 -36.23 24.66 -11.51
CA CYS A 544 -37.22 24.68 -12.58
C CYS A 544 -38.12 25.93 -12.49
N ARG A 545 -37.88 26.94 -13.33
CA ARG A 545 -38.85 28.01 -13.63
C ARG A 545 -39.94 27.45 -14.55
N CYS A 546 -40.83 26.65 -13.98
CA CYS A 546 -42.13 26.34 -14.56
C CYS A 546 -43.22 26.68 -13.54
N ALA A 547 -43.51 27.98 -13.39
CA ALA A 547 -44.74 28.44 -12.75
C ALA A 547 -45.17 29.80 -13.33
N ARG A 548 -46.27 29.75 -14.09
CA ARG A 548 -47.32 30.78 -14.25
C ARG A 548 -46.86 32.20 -14.63
N THR A 549 -47.09 32.57 -15.90
CA THR A 549 -47.43 33.95 -16.25
C THR A 549 -48.94 34.04 -16.49
N GLY A 550 -49.66 34.46 -15.45
CA GLY A 550 -50.98 35.06 -15.56
C GLY A 550 -50.87 36.58 -15.36
N SER A 551 -51.79 37.32 -16.01
CA SER A 551 -52.11 38.77 -15.86
C SER A 551 -50.98 39.77 -16.18
N GLU A 552 -51.15 40.91 -16.84
CA GLU A 552 -52.32 41.76 -17.13
C GLU A 552 -51.90 42.80 -18.20
N GLY A 553 -52.87 43.41 -18.89
CA GLY A 553 -52.66 44.41 -19.97
C GLY A 553 -52.11 45.78 -19.51
N PRO A 554 -52.05 46.80 -20.40
CA PRO A 554 -53.28 47.46 -20.86
C PRO A 554 -53.34 47.95 -22.33
N THR A 555 -54.60 48.08 -22.79
CA THR A 555 -55.27 48.98 -23.76
C THR A 555 -54.49 50.22 -24.26
N VAL A 556 -54.59 50.68 -25.53
CA VAL A 556 -55.73 51.40 -26.19
C VAL A 556 -55.49 51.59 -27.73
N ALA A 557 -56.61 51.63 -28.48
CA ALA A 557 -56.86 52.20 -29.84
C ALA A 557 -56.27 51.48 -31.07
N GLY A 558 -56.98 51.27 -32.18
CA GLY A 558 -58.32 51.66 -32.62
C GLY A 558 -58.35 51.70 -34.15
N GLN A 559 -59.47 51.26 -34.75
CA GLN A 559 -59.86 51.39 -36.18
C GLN A 559 -59.05 50.54 -37.20
N SER A 560 -59.59 50.02 -38.30
CA SER A 560 -60.93 49.63 -38.76
C SER A 560 -60.73 49.05 -40.17
N THR A 561 -61.41 47.94 -40.45
CA THR A 561 -61.97 47.53 -41.77
C THR A 561 -61.07 47.25 -42.99
N GLN A 562 -61.39 46.08 -43.58
CA GLN A 562 -61.67 45.81 -45.01
C GLN A 562 -60.65 45.07 -45.91
N THR A 563 -61.03 43.80 -46.20
CA THR A 563 -61.26 43.19 -47.53
C THR A 563 -60.14 42.66 -48.44
N GLY A 564 -60.41 41.47 -48.99
CA GLY A 564 -59.96 40.93 -50.29
C GLY A 564 -58.81 39.93 -50.17
N GLU A 565 -58.98 38.60 -50.21
CA GLU A 565 -59.45 37.79 -51.36
C GLU A 565 -59.13 38.41 -52.73
N VAL A 566 -58.20 37.80 -53.48
CA VAL A 566 -58.48 37.17 -54.78
C VAL A 566 -57.26 36.32 -55.22
N ARG A 567 -57.57 35.05 -55.49
CA ARG A 567 -56.79 34.07 -56.24
C ARG A 567 -56.50 34.56 -57.66
N ASN A 568 -55.34 34.23 -58.22
CA ASN A 568 -55.24 33.98 -59.66
C ASN A 568 -54.58 32.62 -59.87
N GLY A 569 -55.33 31.74 -60.54
CA GLY A 569 -54.85 30.46 -61.05
C GLY A 569 -54.67 30.51 -62.56
N PHE A 570 -54.18 29.37 -63.08
CA PHE A 570 -54.02 28.98 -64.48
C PHE A 570 -52.82 29.59 -65.23
N CYS A 571 -51.71 28.86 -65.26
CA CYS A 571 -51.45 27.84 -66.29
C CYS A 571 -50.49 26.77 -65.76
#